data_AF-A0A2V9HU16-F1
#
_entry.id   AF-A0A2V9HU16-F1
#
_cell.length_a   1.000
_cell.length_b   1.000
_cell.length_c   1.000
_cell.angle_alpha   90.00
_cell.angle_beta   90.00
_cell.angle_gamma   90.00
#
_symmetry.space_group_name_H-M   'P 1'
#
loop_
_entity.id
_entity.type
_entity.pdbx_description
1 polymer ?
#
loop_
_entity_poly.entity_id
_entity_poly.type
_entity_poly.pdbx_seq_one_letter_code
_entity_poly.pdbx_strand_id
1 'polypeptide(L)'
;MRPEWCVDAHGHPCSFRDCVNRDLFRATVEPFGLAGRACQIYDHGATTAGLSRDSLRTISKEADFLINMSGHITTDFVLENVKRRVYVDQDPVYTQLWHSEHRADLNFSNHDVFVSVGLNIGTPRTPIPDCGLKWRHTLPPV
;
A
#
# COMPACT_ATOMS: atom_id res chain seq x y z
N MET A 1 1.76 -1.64 9.17
CA MET A 1 1.70 -0.98 10.49
C MET A 1 3.05 -1.11 11.16
N ARG A 2 3.57 -0.02 11.74
CA ARG A 2 4.87 -0.03 12.41
C ARG A 2 4.70 -0.19 13.93
N PRO A 3 5.70 -0.74 14.65
CA PRO A 3 5.64 -0.93 16.10
C PRO A 3 5.26 0.34 16.88
N GLU A 4 5.79 1.49 16.49
CA GLU A 4 5.55 2.78 17.14
C GLU A 4 4.10 3.28 17.02
N TRP A 5 3.29 2.68 16.14
CA TRP A 5 1.87 3.00 16.01
C TRP A 5 0.97 2.11 16.87
N CYS A 6 1.53 1.11 17.58
CA CYS A 6 0.73 0.23 18.42
C CYS A 6 0.37 0.90 19.74
N VAL A 7 -0.91 1.23 19.89
CA VAL A 7 -1.47 1.79 21.12
C VAL A 7 -2.63 0.98 21.67
N ASP A 8 -2.83 1.04 22.98
CA ASP A 8 -4.00 0.51 23.68
C ASP A 8 -5.20 1.48 23.56
N ALA A 9 -6.32 1.17 24.23
CA ALA A 9 -7.53 1.99 24.21
C ALA A 9 -7.37 3.36 24.87
N HIS A 10 -6.30 3.57 25.64
CA HIS A 10 -5.97 4.83 26.28
C HIS A 10 -4.88 5.60 25.52
N GLY A 11 -4.40 5.07 24.40
CA GLY A 11 -3.35 5.69 23.60
C GLY A 11 -1.92 5.38 24.08
N HIS A 12 -1.74 4.48 25.05
CA HIS A 12 -0.40 4.10 25.51
C HIS A 12 0.25 3.09 24.58
N PRO A 13 1.58 3.15 24.36
CA PRO A 13 2.30 2.14 23.60
C PRO A 13 2.05 0.73 24.13
N CYS A 14 1.80 -0.24 23.24
CA CYS A 14 1.52 -1.62 23.62
C CYS A 14 2.05 -2.62 22.58
N SER A 15 1.90 -3.92 22.87
CA SER A 15 2.23 -4.97 21.92
C SER A 15 1.23 -5.01 20.76
N PHE A 16 1.61 -5.55 19.60
CA PHE A 16 0.67 -5.74 18.49
C PHE A 16 -0.55 -6.59 18.89
N ARG A 17 -0.38 -7.55 19.81
CA ARG A 17 -1.46 -8.43 20.27
C ARG A 17 -2.56 -7.66 20.99
N ASP A 18 -2.19 -6.63 21.75
CA ASP A 18 -3.07 -5.87 22.63
C ASP A 18 -3.47 -4.51 22.02
N CYS A 19 -3.09 -4.27 20.76
CA CYS A 19 -3.26 -3.00 20.10
C CYS A 19 -4.67 -2.82 19.51
N VAL A 20 -5.29 -1.66 19.76
CA VAL A 20 -6.62 -1.34 19.22
C VAL A 20 -6.65 -1.29 17.71
N ASN A 21 -5.54 -0.96 17.03
CA ASN A 21 -5.47 -0.94 15.57
C ASN A 21 -5.62 -2.33 14.95
N ARG A 22 -5.16 -3.37 15.65
CA ARG A 22 -5.34 -4.78 15.26
C ARG A 22 -6.80 -5.19 15.44
N ASP A 23 -7.36 -4.85 16.59
CA ASP A 23 -8.72 -5.26 16.94
C ASP A 23 -9.75 -4.52 16.08
N LEU A 24 -9.56 -3.22 15.83
CA LEU A 24 -10.37 -2.44 14.90
C LEU A 24 -10.29 -3.02 13.48
N PHE A 25 -9.10 -3.38 13.00
CA PHE A 25 -8.98 -4.03 11.69
C PHE A 25 -9.81 -5.32 11.62
N ARG A 26 -9.71 -6.20 12.64
CA ARG A 26 -10.48 -7.46 12.68
C ARG A 26 -11.97 -7.20 12.71
N ALA A 27 -12.42 -6.34 13.61
CA ALA A 27 -13.82 -5.94 13.75
C ALA A 27 -14.37 -5.29 12.45
N THR A 28 -13.51 -4.64 11.67
CA THR A 28 -13.90 -4.04 10.38
C THR A 28 -14.11 -5.10 9.30
N VAL A 29 -13.20 -6.06 9.18
CA VAL A 29 -13.21 -7.03 8.05
C VAL A 29 -14.13 -8.23 8.26
N GLU A 30 -14.39 -8.57 9.53
CA GLU A 30 -15.16 -9.77 9.89
C GLU A 30 -16.65 -9.72 9.46
N PRO A 31 -17.40 -8.62 9.67
CA PRO A 31 -18.80 -8.53 9.22
C PRO A 31 -18.99 -8.69 7.70
N PHE A 32 -17.96 -8.41 6.91
CA PHE A 32 -17.97 -8.56 5.45
C PHE A 32 -17.46 -9.92 4.97
N GLY A 33 -17.14 -10.85 5.87
CA GLY A 33 -16.58 -12.15 5.52
C GLY A 33 -15.16 -12.08 4.93
N LEU A 34 -14.43 -11.00 5.19
CA LEU A 34 -13.10 -10.76 4.62
C LEU A 34 -11.95 -11.21 5.54
N ALA A 35 -12.22 -11.74 6.73
CA ALA A 35 -11.17 -12.13 7.68
C ALA A 35 -10.13 -13.11 7.09
N GLY A 36 -10.56 -14.02 6.20
CA GLY A 36 -9.67 -14.95 5.48
C GLY A 36 -9.13 -14.43 4.14
N ARG A 37 -9.36 -13.16 3.82
CA ARG A 37 -8.95 -12.51 2.54
C ARG A 37 -8.31 -11.13 2.73
N ALA A 38 -8.37 -10.58 3.93
CA ALA A 38 -7.75 -9.33 4.32
C ALA A 38 -6.55 -9.62 5.23
N CYS A 39 -5.50 -8.81 5.09
CA CYS A 39 -4.29 -8.94 5.89
C CYS A 39 -3.82 -7.58 6.37
N GLN A 40 -3.78 -7.37 7.68
CA GLN A 40 -3.01 -6.29 8.27
C GLN A 40 -1.59 -6.78 8.48
N ILE A 41 -0.62 -6.10 7.89
CA ILE A 41 0.80 -6.44 7.99
C ILE A 41 1.45 -5.58 9.07
N TYR A 42 2.09 -6.21 10.05
CA TYR A 42 2.82 -5.53 11.13
C TYR A 42 4.32 -5.71 10.96
N ASP A 43 5.07 -4.64 11.22
CA ASP A 43 6.54 -4.61 11.29
C ASP A 43 7.20 -5.33 10.12
N HIS A 44 7.03 -4.77 8.91
CA HIS A 44 7.57 -5.35 7.67
C HIS A 44 7.15 -6.82 7.42
N GLY A 45 6.06 -7.27 8.04
CA GLY A 45 5.57 -8.64 7.93
C GLY A 45 6.22 -9.61 8.91
N ALA A 46 6.74 -9.14 10.04
CA ALA A 46 7.10 -9.98 11.18
C ALA A 46 5.87 -10.74 11.73
N THR A 47 4.70 -10.10 11.74
CA THR A 47 3.41 -10.75 12.04
C THR A 47 2.26 -10.13 11.25
N THR A 48 1.10 -10.77 11.30
CA THR A 48 -0.10 -10.37 10.58
C THR A 48 -1.38 -10.54 11.42
N ALA A 49 -2.44 -9.86 11.03
CA ALA A 49 -3.81 -10.12 11.49
C ALA A 49 -4.75 -10.31 10.29
N GLY A 50 -5.77 -11.15 10.45
CA GLY A 50 -6.58 -11.66 9.33
C GLY A 50 -5.90 -12.89 8.72
N LEU A 51 -5.45 -12.79 7.48
CA LEU A 51 -4.61 -13.82 6.85
C LEU A 51 -3.33 -14.09 7.64
N SER A 52 -2.95 -15.37 7.70
CA SER A 52 -1.64 -15.76 8.25
C SER A 52 -0.52 -15.27 7.34
N ARG A 53 0.67 -15.05 7.93
CA ARG A 53 1.88 -14.67 7.18
C ARG A 53 2.22 -15.68 6.09
N ASP A 54 2.05 -16.98 6.36
CA ASP A 54 2.34 -18.04 5.39
C ASP A 54 1.32 -18.04 4.24
N SER A 55 0.03 -17.85 4.55
CA SER A 55 -1.01 -17.68 3.53
C SER A 55 -0.74 -16.47 2.65
N LEU A 56 -0.37 -15.32 3.25
CA LEU A 56 -0.01 -14.12 2.50
C LEU A 56 1.18 -14.41 1.56
N ARG A 57 2.22 -15.07 2.06
CA ARG A 57 3.39 -15.46 1.25
C ARG A 57 3.01 -16.37 0.08
N THR A 58 2.14 -17.35 0.31
CA THR A 58 1.65 -18.24 -0.76
C THR A 58 0.89 -17.46 -1.81
N ILE A 59 -0.06 -16.61 -1.40
CA ILE A 59 -0.85 -15.77 -2.32
C ILE A 59 0.06 -14.84 -3.11
N SER A 60 1.08 -14.23 -2.48
CA SER A 60 2.02 -13.36 -3.19
C SER A 60 2.78 -14.08 -4.31
N LYS A 61 3.10 -15.36 -4.15
CA LYS A 61 3.78 -16.16 -5.19
C LYS A 61 2.85 -16.51 -6.35
N GLU A 62 1.57 -16.68 -6.07
CA GLU A 62 0.57 -17.06 -7.07
C GLU A 62 0.04 -15.84 -7.84
N ALA A 63 0.11 -14.64 -7.24
CA ALA A 63 -0.44 -13.42 -7.81
C ALA A 63 0.33 -12.95 -9.06
N ASP A 64 -0.42 -12.71 -10.15
CA ASP A 64 0.11 -12.08 -11.36
C ASP A 64 0.40 -10.59 -11.17
N PHE A 65 -0.41 -9.91 -10.34
CA PHE A 65 -0.29 -8.49 -10.07
C PHE A 65 -0.48 -8.17 -8.59
N LEU A 66 0.36 -7.27 -8.07
CA LEU A 66 0.06 -6.47 -6.89
C LEU A 66 -0.42 -5.09 -7.35
N ILE A 67 -1.66 -4.74 -7.02
CA ILE A 67 -2.16 -3.38 -7.15
C ILE A 67 -1.87 -2.67 -5.82
N ASN A 68 -0.85 -1.83 -5.82
CA ASN A 68 -0.35 -1.15 -4.62
C ASN A 68 -0.81 0.31 -4.62
N MET A 69 -1.81 0.58 -3.79
CA MET A 69 -2.34 1.93 -3.62
C MET A 69 -1.28 2.81 -2.96
N SER A 70 -0.89 3.89 -3.64
CA SER A 70 0.11 4.86 -3.19
C SER A 70 1.44 4.25 -2.70
N GLY A 71 1.79 3.04 -3.14
CA GLY A 71 3.02 2.36 -2.75
C GLY A 71 3.07 1.84 -1.30
N HIS A 72 1.94 1.78 -0.60
CA HIS A 72 1.88 1.47 0.84
C HIS A 72 2.40 0.09 1.24
N ILE A 73 2.36 -0.91 0.35
CA ILE A 73 2.98 -2.20 0.59
C ILE A 73 4.50 -2.09 0.35
N THR A 74 5.26 -2.24 1.43
CA THR A 74 6.73 -2.20 1.45
C THR A 74 7.36 -3.50 1.97
N THR A 75 6.57 -4.57 2.09
CA THR A 75 7.03 -5.84 2.63
C THR A 75 7.80 -6.64 1.58
N ASP A 76 9.09 -6.85 1.81
CA ASP A 76 10.02 -7.47 0.86
C ASP A 76 9.48 -8.77 0.27
N PHE A 77 9.09 -9.74 1.11
CA PHE A 77 8.62 -11.02 0.59
C PHE A 77 7.31 -10.89 -0.21
N VAL A 78 6.51 -9.85 -0.02
CA VAL A 78 5.35 -9.61 -0.89
C VAL A 78 5.85 -9.06 -2.22
N LEU A 79 6.68 -8.03 -2.19
CA LEU A 79 7.20 -7.34 -3.38
C LEU A 79 8.09 -8.24 -4.25
N GLU A 80 8.86 -9.16 -3.66
CA GLU A 80 9.75 -10.09 -4.35
C GLU A 80 8.99 -11.27 -5.00
N ASN A 81 7.87 -11.69 -4.41
CA ASN A 81 7.15 -12.87 -4.89
C ASN A 81 6.13 -12.56 -6.01
N VAL A 82 5.57 -11.36 -6.03
CA VAL A 82 4.56 -10.97 -7.04
C VAL A 82 5.20 -10.74 -8.40
N LYS A 83 4.54 -11.18 -9.48
CA LYS A 83 5.14 -11.10 -10.82
C LYS A 83 5.26 -9.68 -11.37
N ARG A 84 4.30 -8.81 -11.05
CA ARG A 84 4.23 -7.41 -11.50
C ARG A 84 3.60 -6.52 -10.44
N ARG A 85 4.12 -5.31 -10.27
CA ARG A 85 3.69 -4.34 -9.25
C ARG A 85 3.17 -3.09 -9.92
N VAL A 86 1.92 -2.75 -9.63
CA VAL A 86 1.22 -1.58 -10.17
C VAL A 86 1.13 -0.54 -9.05
N TYR A 87 1.81 0.58 -9.21
CA TYR A 87 1.60 1.75 -8.36
C TYR A 87 0.34 2.47 -8.81
N VAL A 88 -0.57 2.75 -7.88
CA VAL A 88 -1.76 3.55 -8.16
C VAL A 88 -1.69 4.88 -7.41
N ASP A 89 -1.56 5.95 -8.17
CA ASP A 89 -1.65 7.33 -7.70
C ASP A 89 -3.13 7.77 -7.68
N GLN A 90 -3.65 7.96 -6.46
CA GLN A 90 -5.00 8.48 -6.22
C GLN A 90 -5.01 9.97 -5.84
N ASP A 91 -3.84 10.57 -5.63
CA ASP A 91 -3.72 11.96 -5.19
C ASP A 91 -2.71 12.70 -6.08
N PRO A 92 -3.05 12.90 -7.37
CA PRO A 92 -2.15 13.52 -8.32
C PRO A 92 -1.86 14.96 -7.91
N VAL A 93 -0.76 15.51 -8.40
CA VAL A 93 -0.09 16.71 -7.89
C VAL A 93 0.71 16.40 -6.63
N TYR A 94 0.10 15.89 -5.54
CA TYR A 94 0.83 15.62 -4.30
C TYR A 94 1.91 14.56 -4.46
N THR A 95 1.55 13.41 -5.05
CA THR A 95 2.50 12.33 -5.38
C THR A 95 3.71 12.86 -6.15
N GLN A 96 3.48 13.73 -7.15
CA GLN A 96 4.54 14.23 -8.00
C GLN A 96 5.41 15.27 -7.29
N LEU A 97 4.80 16.24 -6.59
CA LEU A 97 5.53 17.27 -5.85
C LEU A 97 6.32 16.70 -4.66
N TRP A 98 5.77 15.73 -3.94
CA TRP A 98 6.49 15.05 -2.86
C TRP A 98 7.75 14.36 -3.37
N HIS A 99 7.67 13.72 -4.54
CA HIS A 99 8.85 13.11 -5.12
C HIS A 99 9.83 14.14 -5.69
N SER A 100 9.37 15.09 -6.52
CA SER A 100 10.25 16.02 -7.23
C SER A 100 10.86 17.09 -6.34
N GLU A 101 10.05 17.73 -5.49
CA GLU A 101 10.45 18.88 -4.69
C GLU A 101 10.95 18.45 -3.30
N HIS A 102 10.28 17.48 -2.69
CA HIS A 102 10.57 17.05 -1.33
C HIS A 102 11.44 15.79 -1.25
N ARG A 103 11.77 15.17 -2.40
CA ARG A 103 12.58 13.95 -2.50
C ARG A 103 12.07 12.82 -1.60
N ALA A 104 10.75 12.77 -1.41
CA ALA A 104 10.11 11.72 -0.65
C ALA A 104 10.30 10.37 -1.36
N ASP A 105 10.68 9.35 -0.61
CA ASP A 105 10.67 7.98 -1.10
C ASP A 105 9.24 7.46 -1.11
N LEU A 106 8.60 7.57 -2.27
CA LEU A 106 7.25 7.06 -2.54
C LEU A 106 7.27 5.61 -3.04
N ASN A 107 8.40 4.91 -2.87
CA ASN A 107 8.53 3.50 -3.22
C ASN A 107 8.41 3.22 -4.74
N PHE A 108 8.63 4.23 -5.60
CA PHE A 108 8.48 4.10 -7.05
C PHE A 108 9.39 3.03 -7.66
N SER A 109 10.62 2.90 -7.17
CA SER A 109 11.61 1.93 -7.67
C SER A 109 11.16 0.47 -7.52
N ASN A 110 10.22 0.18 -6.62
CA ASN A 110 9.66 -1.15 -6.41
C ASN A 110 8.41 -1.43 -7.27
N HIS A 111 8.12 -0.61 -8.29
CA HIS A 111 6.95 -0.79 -9.16
C HIS A 111 7.32 -0.85 -10.64
N ASP A 112 6.55 -1.62 -11.40
CA ASP A 112 6.77 -1.88 -12.83
C ASP A 112 5.80 -1.10 -13.72
N VAL A 113 4.65 -0.69 -13.17
CA VAL A 113 3.58 0.01 -13.88
C VAL A 113 3.05 1.12 -13.00
N PHE A 114 2.84 2.30 -13.58
CA PHE A 114 2.33 3.47 -12.87
C PHE A 114 0.99 3.87 -13.47
N VAL A 115 -0.03 3.95 -12.61
CA VAL A 115 -1.39 4.33 -12.96
C VAL A 115 -1.76 5.55 -12.12
N SER A 116 -2.40 6.55 -12.73
CA SER A 116 -2.87 7.74 -12.01
C SER A 116 -4.29 8.11 -12.41
N VAL A 117 -5.06 8.61 -11.44
CA VAL A 117 -6.35 9.30 -11.69
C VAL A 117 -6.14 10.71 -12.25
N GLY A 118 -4.92 11.24 -12.17
CA GLY A 118 -4.53 12.52 -12.76
C GLY A 118 -4.38 12.41 -14.28
N LEU A 119 -5.48 12.60 -15.01
CA LEU A 119 -5.55 12.44 -16.47
C LEU A 119 -4.61 13.37 -17.27
N ASN A 120 -4.05 14.39 -16.63
CA ASN A 120 -3.11 15.32 -17.25
C ASN A 120 -1.64 15.00 -16.91
N ILE A 121 -1.35 14.19 -15.89
CA ILE A 121 0.02 13.88 -15.47
C ILE A 121 0.75 13.15 -16.61
N GLY A 122 1.98 13.57 -16.92
CA GLY A 122 2.74 13.05 -18.06
C GLY A 122 2.25 13.51 -19.43
N THR A 123 1.45 14.59 -19.49
CA THR A 123 0.99 15.21 -20.75
C THR A 123 1.40 16.69 -20.81
N PRO A 124 1.47 17.30 -22.01
CA PRO A 124 1.73 18.74 -22.14
C PRO A 124 0.65 19.66 -21.56
N ARG A 125 -0.49 19.12 -21.10
CA ARG A 125 -1.63 19.90 -20.59
C ARG A 125 -1.43 20.43 -19.17
N THR A 126 -0.37 20.01 -18.49
CA THR A 126 -0.06 20.44 -17.13
C THR A 126 1.44 20.59 -16.94
N PRO A 127 1.91 21.57 -16.15
CA PRO A 127 3.33 21.71 -15.81
C PRO A 127 3.77 20.77 -14.66
N ILE A 128 2.83 20.03 -14.05
CA ILE A 128 3.15 19.12 -12.94
C ILE A 128 4.13 18.04 -13.41
N PRO A 129 5.25 17.83 -12.68
CA PRO A 129 6.28 16.89 -13.09
C PRO A 129 5.71 15.48 -13.19
N ASP A 130 6.12 14.72 -14.20
CA ASP A 130 5.75 13.30 -14.32
C ASP A 130 6.72 12.37 -13.58
N CYS A 131 7.71 12.96 -12.89
CA CYS A 131 8.77 12.26 -12.17
C CYS A 131 9.60 11.31 -13.06
N GLY A 132 9.61 11.53 -14.39
CA GLY A 132 10.27 10.63 -15.34
C GLY A 132 9.56 9.28 -15.51
N LEU A 133 8.33 9.16 -15.03
CA LEU A 133 7.55 7.92 -15.06
C LEU A 133 6.51 7.94 -16.19
N LYS A 134 6.27 6.77 -16.77
CA LYS A 134 5.19 6.60 -17.75
C LYS A 134 3.86 6.32 -17.05
N TRP A 135 3.04 7.35 -16.92
CA TRP A 135 1.72 7.27 -16.30
C TRP A 135 0.66 6.73 -17.27
N ARG A 136 -0.02 5.65 -16.87
CA ARG A 136 -1.27 5.21 -17.47
C ARG A 136 -2.43 5.92 -16.77
N HIS A 137 -3.37 6.45 -17.53
CA HIS A 137 -4.50 7.17 -16.96
C HIS A 137 -5.68 6.23 -16.70
N THR A 138 -6.35 6.44 -15.57
CA THR A 138 -7.61 5.80 -15.22
C THR A 138 -8.56 6.84 -14.64
N LEU A 139 -9.85 6.55 -14.61
CA LEU A 139 -10.78 7.33 -13.80
C LEU A 139 -10.70 6.88 -12.32
N PRO A 140 -11.01 7.76 -11.36
CA PRO A 140 -11.24 7.34 -9.98
C PRO A 140 -12.24 6.18 -9.92
N PRO A 141 -12.01 5.18 -9.08
CA PRO A 141 -13.02 4.16 -8.84
C PRO A 141 -14.19 4.79 -8.06
N VAL A 142 -15.34 4.85 -8.73
CA VAL A 142 -16.66 5.41 -8.33
C VAL A 142 -16.76 6.94 -8.39
#